data_AF-A0A2D6UZK1-F1
#
_entry.id   AF-A0A2D6UZK1-F1
#
_cell.length_a   1.000
_cell.length_b   1.000
_cell.length_c   1.000
_cell.angle_alpha   90.00
_cell.angle_beta   90.00
_cell.angle_gamma   90.00
#
_symmetry.space_group_name_H-M   'P 1'
#
loop_
_entity.id
_entity.type
_entity.pdbx_description
1 polymer ?
#
loop_
_entity_poly.entity_id
_entity_poly.type
_entity_poly.pdbx_seq_one_letter_code
_entity_poly.pdbx_strand_id
1 'polypeptide(L)' 'MNFTYAPSGSTVVQEKHEGKIKPEFSKEWVVIVWNDPVNLMSYVTFVFQKLFGYSKEEAT' A
#
# COMPACT_ATOMS: atom_id res chain seq x y z
N MET A 1 55.61 -36.97 0.20
CA MET A 1 54.71 -36.04 -0.53
C MET A 1 53.64 -35.62 0.45
N ASN A 2 53.60 -34.34 0.80
CA ASN A 2 52.76 -33.83 1.89
C ASN A 2 51.42 -33.37 1.32
N PHE A 3 50.33 -34.00 1.76
CA PHE A 3 48.98 -33.56 1.44
C PHE A 3 48.57 -32.48 2.44
N THR A 4 48.39 -31.24 1.98
CA THR A 4 47.84 -30.13 2.77
C THR A 4 46.33 -30.31 2.95
N TYR A 5 45.88 -30.38 4.19
CA TYR A 5 44.48 -30.48 4.59
C TYR A 5 43.79 -29.12 4.42
N ALA A 6 42.76 -29.02 3.58
CA ALA A 6 41.88 -27.86 3.53
C ALA A 6 40.86 -27.98 4.68
N PRO A 7 40.61 -26.90 5.47
CA PRO A 7 39.62 -26.97 6.53
C PRO A 7 38.23 -27.10 5.89
N SER A 8 37.60 -28.24 6.18
CA SER A 8 36.16 -28.46 6.03
C SER A 8 35.43 -27.36 6.80
N GLY A 9 34.94 -26.35 6.09
CA GLY A 9 34.21 -25.26 6.72
C GLY A 9 34.12 -24.04 5.83
N SER A 10 33.86 -24.22 4.54
CA SER A 10 33.30 -23.13 3.75
C SER A 10 31.88 -22.91 4.27
N THR A 11 31.72 -22.03 5.26
CA THR A 11 30.43 -21.46 5.58
C THR A 11 29.95 -20.77 4.33
N VAL A 12 29.09 -21.45 3.57
CA VAL A 12 28.35 -20.84 2.46
C VAL A 12 27.50 -19.77 3.12
N VAL A 13 27.91 -18.51 2.99
CA VAL A 13 27.07 -17.37 3.31
C VAL A 13 25.94 -17.44 2.29
N GLN A 14 24.82 -18.04 2.69
CA GLN A 14 23.60 -17.90 1.90
C GLN A 14 23.25 -16.41 1.94
N GLU A 15 23.21 -15.77 0.77
CA GLU A 15 22.60 -14.45 0.65
C GLU A 15 21.17 -14.59 1.15
N LYS A 16 20.94 -14.08 2.37
CA LYS A 16 19.62 -13.90 2.93
C LYS A 16 18.93 -12.93 2.00
N HIS A 17 18.16 -13.46 1.05
CA HIS A 17 17.21 -12.68 0.29
C HIS A 17 16.24 -12.10 1.32
N GLU A 18 16.52 -10.89 1.80
CA GLU A 18 15.56 -10.04 2.47
C GLU A 18 14.49 -9.73 1.44
N GLY A 19 13.53 -10.65 1.30
CA GLY A 19 12.28 -10.38 0.67
C GLY A 19 11.66 -9.22 1.44
N LYS A 20 11.79 -8.01 0.89
CA LYS A 20 11.09 -6.84 1.40
C LYS A 20 9.62 -7.22 1.41
N ILE A 21 9.08 -7.46 2.60
CA ILE A 21 7.66 -7.71 2.80
C ILE A 21 7.00 -6.36 2.51
N LYS A 22 6.64 -6.12 1.25
CA LYS A 22 5.79 -4.99 0.90
C LYS A 22 4.46 -5.29 1.59
N PRO A 23 3.99 -4.45 2.51
CA PRO A 23 2.64 -4.61 3.02
C PRO A 23 1.73 -4.61 1.79
N GLU A 24 0.96 -5.67 1.60
CA GLU A 24 0.07 -5.79 0.43
C GLU A 24 -0.91 -4.60 0.35
N PHE A 25 -1.14 -3.94 1.49
CA PHE A 25 -1.96 -2.75 1.70
C PHE A 25 -1.19 -1.42 1.69
N SER A 26 0.09 -1.39 1.29
CA SER A 26 0.84 -0.13 1.19
C SER A 26 0.42 0.75 0.01
N LYS A 27 -0.59 0.34 -0.77
CA LYS A 27 -1.14 1.12 -1.86
C LYS A 27 -2.23 2.02 -1.32
N GLU A 28 -2.20 3.28 -1.73
CA GLU A 28 -3.25 4.24 -1.45
C GLU A 28 -4.56 3.79 -2.11
N TRP A 29 -5.67 3.94 -1.40
CA TRP A 29 -7.01 3.62 -1.90
C TRP A 29 -7.66 4.86 -2.47
N VAL A 30 -8.26 4.73 -3.64
CA VAL A 30 -9.03 5.80 -4.28
C VAL A 30 -10.50 5.60 -3.98
N VAL A 31 -11.17 6.66 -3.51
CA VAL A 31 -12.63 6.68 -3.34
C VAL A 31 -13.25 7.19 -4.64
N ILE A 32 -14.18 6.43 -5.21
CA ILE A 32 -14.91 6.78 -6.43
C ILE A 32 -16.38 7.00 -6.09
N VAL A 33 -16.95 8.10 -6.56
CA VAL A 33 -18.38 8.41 -6.42
C VAL A 33 -19.03 8.42 -7.80
N TRP A 34 -20.05 7.61 -7.96
CA TRP A 34 -20.80 7.48 -9.20
C TRP A 34 -22.03 8.39 -9.19
N ASN A 35 -22.32 9.04 -10.32
CA ASN A 35 -23.52 9.86 -10.48
C ASN A 35 -24.74 8.95 -10.75
N ASP A 36 -25.72 8.96 -9.86
CA ASP A 36 -26.93 8.13 -9.91
C ASP A 36 -28.18 9.03 -9.80
N PRO A 37 -29.25 8.78 -10.59
CA PRO A 37 -30.48 9.58 -10.58
C PRO A 37 -31.26 9.58 -9.25
N VAL A 38 -30.97 8.68 -8.31
CA VAL A 38 -31.68 8.56 -7.02
C VAL A 38 -31.17 9.57 -6.00
N ASN A 39 -29.90 9.98 -6.08
CA ASN A 39 -29.31 10.91 -5.12
C ASN A 39 -29.34 12.33 -5.66
N LEU A 40 -29.91 13.25 -4.87
CA LEU A 40 -29.84 14.68 -5.17
C LEU A 40 -28.41 15.18 -4.96
N MET A 41 -27.95 16.10 -5.82
CA MET A 41 -26.62 16.72 -5.68
C MET A 41 -26.43 17.39 -4.31
N SER A 42 -27.50 17.94 -3.71
CA SER A 42 -27.47 18.51 -2.37
C SER A 42 -27.13 17.48 -1.28
N TYR A 43 -27.56 16.24 -1.44
CA TYR A 43 -27.23 15.16 -0.54
C TYR A 43 -25.76 14.74 -0.71
N VAL A 44 -25.28 14.67 -1.95
CA VAL A 44 -23.86 14.38 -2.26
C VAL A 44 -22.94 15.43 -1.63
N THR A 45 -23.25 16.72 -1.78
CA THR A 45 -22.51 17.81 -1.14
C THR A 45 -22.50 17.65 0.38
N PHE A 46 -23.64 17.34 1.01
CA PHE A 46 -23.71 17.09 2.46
C PHE A 46 -22.83 15.93 2.90
N VAL A 47 -22.81 14.83 2.14
CA VAL A 47 -21.96 13.66 2.42
C VAL A 47 -20.48 14.03 2.34
N PHE A 48 -20.08 14.83 1.34
CA PHE A 48 -18.70 15.31 1.23
C PHE A 48 -18.26 16.20 2.39
N GLN A 49 -19.13 17.10 2.82
CA GLN A 49 -18.87 17.91 4.02
C GLN A 49 -18.76 17.03 5.27
N LYS A 50 -19.62 16.02 5.43
CA LYS A 50 -19.70 15.23 6.68
C LYS A 50 -18.62 14.15 6.80
N LEU A 51 -18.27 13.48 5.71
CA LEU A 51 -17.30 12.36 5.72
C LEU A 51 -15.87 12.80 5.42
N PHE A 52 -15.69 13.78 4.54
CA PHE A 52 -14.36 14.24 4.12
C PHE A 52 -14.00 15.63 4.67
N GLY A 53 -14.93 16.32 5.34
CA GLY A 53 -14.68 17.60 5.99
C GLY A 53 -14.55 18.77 5.02
N TYR A 54 -15.01 18.62 3.77
CA TYR A 54 -14.91 19.67 2.75
C TYR A 54 -15.76 20.88 3.10
N SER A 55 -15.30 22.05 2.67
CA SER A 55 -16.13 23.25 2.62
C SER A 55 -17.27 23.08 1.60
N LYS A 56 -18.27 23.96 1.62
CA LYS A 56 -19.38 23.87 0.65
C LYS A 56 -18.89 24.09 -0.78
N GLU A 57 -17.91 24.98 -0.92
CA GLU A 57 -17.29 25.37 -2.17
C GLU A 57 -16.48 24.21 -2.78
N GLU A 58 -15.77 23.44 -1.95
CA GLU A 58 -15.03 22.25 -2.39
C GLU A 58 -15.94 21.03 -2.66
N ALA A 59 -17.15 21.02 -2.09
CA ALA A 59 -18.10 19.91 -2.17
C ALA A 59 -19.19 20.06 -3.26
N THR A 60 -19.12 21.10 -4.09
CA THR A 60 -20.05 21.39 -5.19
C THR A 60 -19.36 21.25 -6.54
#